data_AF-A0A7W0BX87-F1
#
_entry.id   AF-A0A7W0BX87-F1
#
_cell.length_a   1.000
_cell.length_b   1.000
_cell.length_c   1.000
_cell.angle_alpha   90.00
_cell.angle_beta   90.00
_cell.angle_gamma   90.00
#
_symmetry.space_group_name_H-M   'P 1'
#
loop_
_entity.id
_entity.type
_entity.pdbx_description
1 polymer ?
#
loop_
_entity_poly.entity_id
_entity_poly.type
_entity_poly.pdbx_seq_one_letter_code
_entity_poly.pdbx_strand_id
1 'polypeptide(L)' 'MKQYPVINDFIDKFTKEYYPKGSMYFTNDAERAEELQQKGFLGDEIKQTTTKKGKGKNVDDGRETE' A
#
# COMPACT_ATOMS: atom_id res chain seq x y z
N MET A 1 10.45 -6.98 10.91
CA MET A 1 9.84 -6.56 9.63
C MET A 1 8.40 -6.24 9.88
N LYS A 2 8.03 -4.98 9.69
CA LYS A 2 6.66 -4.51 9.79
C LYS A 2 5.97 -4.76 8.45
N GLN A 3 4.68 -5.07 8.48
CA GLN A 3 3.90 -5.39 7.30
C GLN A 3 2.74 -4.41 7.18
N TYR A 4 2.59 -3.86 6.00
CA TYR A 4 1.58 -2.86 5.69
C TYR A 4 0.81 -3.27 4.43
N PRO A 5 -0.53 -3.18 4.43
CA PRO A 5 -1.31 -3.45 3.23
C PRO A 5 -1.15 -2.27 2.28
N VAL A 6 -0.92 -2.57 1.00
CA VAL A 6 -0.82 -1.56 -0.04
C VAL A 6 -2.24 -1.13 -0.42
N ILE A 7 -2.62 0.08 -0.02
CA ILE A 7 -3.93 0.66 -0.35
C ILE A 7 -3.93 1.22 -1.77
N ASN A 8 -2.81 1.80 -2.20
CA ASN A 8 -2.65 2.36 -3.52
C ASN A 8 -1.32 1.91 -4.11
N ASP A 9 -1.30 1.60 -5.40
CA ASP A 9 -0.07 1.14 -6.03
C ASP A 9 1.00 2.23 -5.99
N PHE A 10 2.25 1.80 -5.75
CA PHE A 10 3.39 2.70 -5.68
C PHE A 10 4.66 1.97 -6.10
N ILE A 11 5.65 2.77 -6.49
CA ILE A 11 7.00 2.29 -6.73
C ILE A 11 7.85 2.78 -5.56
N ASP A 12 8.48 1.86 -4.83
CA ASP A 12 9.39 2.29 -3.79
C ASP A 12 10.66 2.90 -4.39
N LYS A 13 11.06 4.08 -3.92
CA LYS A 13 12.20 4.80 -4.49
C LYS A 13 13.55 4.15 -4.16
N PHE A 14 13.61 3.36 -3.08
CA PHE A 14 14.85 2.72 -2.64
C PHE A 14 15.04 1.38 -3.32
N THR A 15 14.02 0.52 -3.33
CA THR A 15 14.10 -0.80 -3.97
C THR A 15 13.80 -0.75 -5.47
N LYS A 16 13.18 0.34 -5.95
CA LYS A 16 12.61 0.45 -7.30
C LYS A 16 11.60 -0.66 -7.62
N GLU A 17 11.06 -1.30 -6.58
CA GLU A 17 10.08 -2.36 -6.72
C GLU A 17 8.68 -1.76 -6.82
N TYR A 18 7.90 -2.31 -7.74
CA TYR A 18 6.50 -1.94 -7.92
C TYR A 18 5.63 -2.76 -6.96
N TYR A 19 4.86 -2.08 -6.12
CA TYR A 19 3.92 -2.68 -5.20
C TYR A 19 2.49 -2.39 -5.66
N PRO A 20 1.77 -3.39 -6.20
CA PRO A 20 0.40 -3.19 -6.62
C PRO A 20 -0.55 -3.08 -5.41
N LYS A 21 -1.61 -2.29 -5.58
CA LYS A 21 -2.73 -2.21 -4.65
C LYS A 21 -3.25 -3.60 -4.27
N GLY A 22 -3.45 -3.82 -2.96
CA GLY A 22 -3.87 -5.09 -2.37
C GLY A 22 -2.72 -6.03 -2.03
N SER A 23 -1.48 -5.69 -2.39
CA SER A 23 -0.29 -6.43 -2.00
C SER A 23 0.15 -6.08 -0.57
N MET A 24 1.23 -6.70 -0.12
CA MET A 24 1.81 -6.46 1.20
C MET A 24 3.21 -5.89 1.05
N TYR A 25 3.43 -4.76 1.70
CA TYR A 25 4.72 -4.10 1.77
C TYR A 25 5.41 -4.46 3.08
N PHE A 26 6.66 -4.88 2.99
CA PHE A 26 7.47 -5.30 4.13
C PHE A 26 8.63 -4.34 4.27
N THR A 27 8.74 -3.66 5.41
CA THR A 27 9.85 -2.76 5.68
C THR A 27 10.23 -2.77 7.16
N ASN A 28 11.50 -2.46 7.43
CA ASN A 28 11.96 -2.16 8.79
C ASN A 28 12.01 -0.64 9.05
N ASP A 29 11.89 0.18 8.01
CA ASP A 29 11.97 1.64 8.09
C ASP A 29 10.61 2.23 8.48
N ALA A 30 10.48 2.61 9.75
CA ALA A 30 9.25 3.18 10.29
C ALA A 30 8.92 4.53 9.65
N GLU A 31 9.91 5.41 9.45
CA GLU A 31 9.72 6.72 8.82
C GLU A 31 9.18 6.58 7.40
N ARG A 32 9.72 5.62 6.64
CA ARG A 32 9.30 5.36 5.26
C ARG A 32 7.88 4.82 5.20
N ALA A 33 7.53 3.90 6.10
CA ALA A 33 6.18 3.39 6.20
C ALA A 33 5.20 4.51 6.54
N GLU A 34 5.55 5.40 7.48
CA GLU A 34 4.72 6.53 7.88
C GLU A 34 4.52 7.54 6.75
N GLU A 35 5.57 7.87 5.97
CA GLU A 35 5.45 8.70 4.77
C GLU A 35 4.43 8.11 3.78
N LEU A 36 4.53 6.80 3.53
CA LEU A 36 3.65 6.10 2.60
C LEU A 36 2.21 5.97 3.14
N GLN A 37 2.05 5.87 4.46
CA GLN A 37 0.74 5.91 5.12
C GLN A 37 0.11 7.31 5.02
N GLN A 38 0.86 8.38 5.33
CA GLN A 38 0.37 9.76 5.22
C GLN A 38 0.00 10.14 3.79
N LYS A 39 0.72 9.59 2.80
CA LYS A 39 0.40 9.76 1.37
C LYS A 39 -0.75 8.88 0.88
N GLY A 40 -1.26 7.95 1.71
CA GLY A 40 -2.36 7.05 1.36
C GLY A 40 -1.99 5.84 0.50
N PHE A 41 -0.70 5.50 0.40
CA PHE A 41 -0.23 4.31 -0.31
C PHE A 41 -0.28 3.04 0.57
N LEU A 42 0.00 3.18 1.86
CA LEU A 42 -0.03 2.08 2.84
C LEU A 42 -1.16 2.27 3.85
N GLY A 43 -1.74 1.16 4.32
CA GLY A 43 -2.66 1.14 5.46
C GLY A 43 -1.95 0.89 6.78
N ASP A 44 -2.71 0.63 7.83
CA ASP A 44 -2.18 0.39 9.18
C ASP A 44 -1.26 -0.84 9.27
N GLU A 45 -0.34 -0.82 10.25
CA GLU A 45 0.55 -1.94 10.54
C GLU A 45 -0.27 -3.19 10.89
N ILE A 46 -0.15 -4.25 10.08
CA ILE A 46 -0.82 -5.51 10.35
C ILE A 46 0.05 -6.32 11.30
N LYS A 47 -0.31 -6.32 12.58
CA LYS A 47 0.23 -7.30 13.55
C LYS A 47 -0.35 -8.66 13.18
N GLN A 48 0.49 -9.48 12.57
CA GLN A 48 0.22 -10.79 11.98
C GLN A 48 -0.54 -11.72 12.95
N THR A 49 -1.86 -11.53 13.05
CA THR A 49 -2.80 -12.44 13.70
C THR A 49 -3.89 -12.71 12.66
N THR A 50 -3.64 -13.76 11.88
CA THR A 50 -4.59 -14.50 11.06
C THR A 50 -6.03 -13.97 11.04
N THR A 51 -6.46 -13.18 10.03
CA THR A 51 -7.86 -13.23 9.54
C THR A 51 -7.95 -12.69 8.11
N LYS A 52 -8.77 -13.39 7.34
CA LYS A 52 -9.07 -13.31 5.92
C LYS A 52 -9.78 -12.00 5.49
N LYS A 53 -9.70 -11.74 4.17
CA LYS A 53 -10.79 -11.27 3.28
C LYS A 53 -11.08 -9.75 3.26
N GLY A 54 -10.95 -9.13 2.08
CA GLY A 54 -11.69 -7.90 1.81
C GLY A 54 -11.30 -7.03 0.62
N LYS A 55 -11.63 -7.46 -0.60
CA LYS A 55 -12.46 -6.65 -1.53
C LYS A 55 -11.97 -5.22 -1.87
N GLY A 56 -11.03 -5.11 -2.81
CA GLY A 56 -10.82 -3.88 -3.57
C GLY A 56 -11.98 -3.67 -4.55
N LYS A 57 -12.99 -2.89 -4.16
CA LYS A 57 -13.97 -2.30 -5.09
C LYS A 57 -13.38 -1.01 -5.68
N ASN A 58 -13.40 -0.93 -7.01
CA ASN A 58 -13.60 0.23 -7.91
C ASN A 58 -13.00 1.60 -7.54
N VAL A 59 -12.14 2.11 -8.43
CA VAL A 59 -12.09 3.52 -8.89
C VAL A 59 -11.72 3.40 -10.37
N ASP A 60 -12.68 3.31 -11.30
CA ASP A 60 -13.24 4.45 -12.05
C ASP A 60 -12.16 5.50 -12.40
N ASP A 61 -11.36 5.21 -13.43
CA ASP A 61 -10.57 6.24 -14.12
C ASP A 61 -11.44 6.81 -15.25
N GLY A 62 -12.42 7.62 -14.85
CA GLY A 62 -13.08 8.55 -15.74
C GLY A 62 -12.22 9.80 -15.86
N ARG A 63 -11.38 9.88 -16.89
CA ARG A 63 -10.75 11.14 -17.29
C ARG A 63 -11.00 11.40 -18.77
N GLU A 64 -12.12 12.07 -19.03
CA GLU A 64 -12.35 12.80 -20.27
C GLU A 64 -11.28 13.90 -20.38
N THR A 65 -10.57 13.93 -21.52
CA THR A 65 -9.84 15.12 -21.97
C THR A 65 -10.27 15.39 -23.42
N GLU A 66 -11.14 16.39 -23.52
CA GLU A 66 -11.45 17.33 -24.63
C GLU A 66 -11.25 16.89 -26.09
#